data_AF-A0A8K0CQ86-F1
#
_entry.id   AF-A0A8K0CQ86-F1
#
_cell.length_a   1.000
_cell.length_b   1.000
_cell.length_c   1.000
_cell.angle_alpha   90.00
_cell.angle_beta   90.00
_cell.angle_gamma   90.00
#
_symmetry.space_group_name_H-M   'P 1'
#
loop_
_entity.id
_entity.type
_entity.pdbx_description
1 polymer ?
#
loop_
_entity_poly.entity_id
_entity_poly.type
_entity_poly.pdbx_seq_one_letter_code
_entity_poly.pdbx_strand_id
1 'polypeptide(L)'
;RRNVDDLWAKNSTGVEKFWLTMSKERFLFLLRLLRFNDKITRDETKSEDKPAPIRQLFNSFVATRLVDLQRFMNSCQHLGAGAHSGNTSLRNPTSME
;
A
#
# COMPACT_ATOMS: atom_id res chain seq x y z
N ARG A 1 -5.97 -16.59 -18.35
CA ARG A 1 -4.67 -16.40 -17.64
C ARG A 1 -3.57 -16.66 -18.66
N ARG A 2 -2.69 -15.71 -18.99
CA ARG A 2 -1.51 -15.96 -19.86
C ARG A 2 -0.42 -16.65 -19.07
N ASN A 3 0.28 -17.59 -19.69
CA ASN A 3 1.45 -18.25 -19.08
C ASN A 3 2.74 -17.45 -19.39
N VAL A 4 3.86 -17.84 -18.79
CA VAL A 4 5.15 -17.13 -18.96
C VAL A 4 5.69 -17.20 -20.39
N ASP A 5 5.45 -18.30 -21.09
CA ASP A 5 5.89 -18.47 -22.48
C ASP A 5 5.12 -17.51 -23.40
N ASP A 6 3.81 -17.35 -23.18
CA ASP A 6 2.99 -16.37 -23.91
C ASP A 6 3.49 -14.93 -23.72
N LEU A 7 4.03 -14.60 -22.54
CA LEU A 7 4.55 -13.26 -22.26
C LEU A 7 5.84 -12.97 -23.03
N TRP A 8 6.68 -13.98 -23.27
CA TRP A 8 7.98 -13.88 -23.97
C TRP A 8 7.95 -14.33 -25.44
N ALA A 9 6.77 -14.65 -25.99
CA ALA A 9 6.63 -15.21 -27.33
C ALA A 9 6.89 -14.16 -28.43
N LYS A 10 8.03 -14.23 -29.14
CA LYS A 10 8.44 -13.24 -30.16
C LYS A 10 7.56 -13.17 -31.42
N ASN A 11 6.57 -14.05 -31.53
CA ASN A 11 5.50 -13.86 -32.50
C ASN A 11 4.64 -12.67 -32.03
N SER A 12 3.86 -12.06 -32.92
CA SER A 12 3.06 -10.86 -32.66
C SER A 12 2.03 -10.96 -31.51
N THR A 13 2.00 -12.09 -30.79
CA THR A 13 1.12 -12.37 -29.65
C THR A 13 1.78 -12.13 -28.28
N GLY A 14 3.10 -11.99 -28.22
CA GLY A 14 3.81 -11.69 -26.98
C GLY A 14 3.72 -10.24 -26.53
N VAL A 15 4.23 -9.96 -25.33
CA VAL A 15 4.26 -8.60 -24.79
C VAL A 15 5.70 -8.10 -24.85
N GLU A 16 5.98 -7.23 -25.84
CA GLU A 16 7.33 -6.75 -26.16
C GLU A 16 8.14 -6.28 -24.96
N LYS A 17 7.48 -5.62 -24.00
CA LYS A 17 8.12 -5.10 -22.78
C LYS A 17 8.89 -6.18 -22.02
N PHE A 18 8.43 -7.43 -22.00
CA PHE A 18 9.08 -8.50 -21.24
C PHE A 18 10.42 -8.91 -21.85
N TRP A 19 10.48 -9.24 -23.15
CA TRP A 19 11.76 -9.63 -23.78
C TRP A 19 12.72 -8.48 -24.01
N LEU A 20 12.20 -7.24 -24.11
CA LEU A 20 13.05 -6.04 -24.20
C LEU A 20 13.70 -5.71 -22.86
N THR A 21 13.09 -6.09 -21.73
CA THR A 21 13.63 -5.83 -20.39
C THR A 21 14.68 -6.87 -19.99
N MET A 22 14.36 -8.17 -20.14
CA MET A 22 15.30 -9.26 -19.83
C MET A 22 14.88 -10.58 -20.47
N SER A 23 15.78 -11.56 -20.53
CA SER A 23 15.42 -12.91 -20.99
C SER A 23 14.45 -13.61 -20.03
N LYS A 24 13.66 -14.54 -20.57
CA LYS A 24 12.73 -15.38 -19.80
C LYS A 24 13.48 -16.17 -18.73
N GLU A 25 14.64 -16.70 -19.09
CA GLU A 25 15.52 -17.49 -18.23
C GLU A 25 16.00 -16.65 -17.04
N ARG A 26 16.45 -15.41 -17.29
CA ARG A 26 16.88 -14.49 -16.23
C ARG A 26 15.71 -14.15 -15.30
N PHE A 27 14.54 -13.86 -15.85
CA PHE A 27 13.36 -13.56 -15.04
C PHE A 27 12.98 -14.73 -14.12
N LEU A 28 12.89 -15.95 -14.67
CA LEU A 28 12.56 -17.15 -13.89
C LEU A 28 13.62 -17.48 -12.85
N PHE A 29 14.90 -17.26 -13.17
CA PHE A 29 16.01 -17.42 -12.24
C PHE A 29 15.89 -16.46 -11.05
N LEU A 30 15.70 -15.16 -11.32
CA LEU A 30 15.53 -14.14 -10.28
C LEU A 30 14.29 -14.41 -9.43
N LEU A 31 13.18 -14.83 -10.05
CA LEU A 31 11.96 -15.17 -9.34
C LEU A 31 12.16 -16.31 -8.33
N ARG A 32 12.95 -17.33 -8.68
CA ARG A 32 13.30 -18.44 -7.78
C ARG A 32 14.22 -18.02 -6.64
N LEU A 33 15.07 -17.02 -6.86
CA LEU A 33 16.05 -16.53 -5.90
C LEU A 33 15.52 -15.42 -4.98
N LEU A 34 14.38 -14.82 -5.30
CA LEU A 34 13.82 -13.72 -4.51
C LEU A 34 13.50 -14.19 -3.08
N ARG A 35 14.06 -13.50 -2.09
CA ARG A 35 13.82 -13.72 -0.65
C ARG A 35 13.61 -12.35 0.00
N PHE A 36 12.67 -12.27 0.92
CA PHE A 36 12.29 -11.01 1.58
C PHE A 36 12.61 -11.01 3.08
N ASN A 37 13.38 -11.98 3.55
CA ASN A 37 13.83 -12.09 4.92
C ASN A 37 15.34 -12.30 4.99
N ASP A 38 15.91 -11.94 6.14
CA ASP A 38 17.30 -12.22 6.44
C ASP A 38 17.50 -13.73 6.64
N LYS A 39 18.54 -14.27 6.01
CA LYS A 39 18.93 -15.68 6.12
C LYS A 39 19.42 -16.03 7.53
N ILE A 40 20.00 -15.05 8.25
CA ILE A 40 20.64 -15.26 9.55
C ILE A 40 19.57 -15.51 10.63
N THR A 41 18.51 -14.70 10.64
CA THR A 41 17.44 -14.76 11.64
C THR A 41 16.29 -15.69 11.24
N ARG A 42 16.39 -16.35 10.08
CA ARG A 42 15.31 -17.14 9.49
C ARG A 42 14.94 -18.35 10.34
N ASP A 43 15.91 -19.08 10.86
CA ASP A 43 15.64 -20.33 11.58
C ASP A 43 15.07 -20.05 12.98
N GLU A 44 15.47 -18.94 13.60
CA GLU A 44 14.96 -18.45 14.88
C GLU A 44 13.50 -17.97 14.76
N THR A 45 13.17 -17.22 13.70
CA THR A 45 11.83 -16.61 13.53
C THR A 45 10.78 -17.56 12.97
N LYS A 46 11.18 -18.70 12.40
CA LYS A 46 10.28 -19.65 11.73
C LYS A 46 9.33 -20.40 12.69
N SER A 47 9.77 -20.66 13.93
CA SER A 47 8.94 -21.33 14.94
C SER A 47 7.88 -20.42 15.53
N GLU A 48 8.14 -19.12 15.57
CA GLU A 48 7.33 -18.15 16.31
C GLU A 48 6.40 -17.34 15.38
N ASP A 49 6.87 -16.99 14.17
CA ASP A 49 6.14 -16.15 13.23
C ASP A 49 6.07 -16.81 11.83
N LYS A 50 4.97 -17.51 11.53
CA LYS A 50 4.76 -18.18 10.23
C LYS A 50 4.95 -17.25 9.00
N PRO A 51 4.46 -16.00 8.99
CA PRO A 51 4.71 -15.05 7.91
C PRO A 51 6.05 -14.29 8.02
N ALA A 52 6.98 -14.68 8.91
CA ALA A 52 8.31 -14.06 9.04
C ALA A 52 9.00 -13.77 7.68
N PRO A 53 8.93 -14.66 6.66
CA PRO A 53 9.57 -14.42 5.38
C PRO A 53 9.13 -13.15 4.63
N ILE A 54 7.92 -12.63 4.87
CA ILE A 54 7.36 -11.44 4.20
C ILE A 54 6.97 -10.33 5.19
N ARG A 55 7.06 -10.60 6.49
CA ARG A 55 6.59 -9.74 7.59
C ARG A 55 7.09 -8.30 7.44
N GLN A 56 8.39 -8.11 7.27
CA GLN A 56 8.98 -6.77 7.18
C GLN A 56 8.44 -6.01 5.98
N LEU A 57 8.47 -6.62 4.79
CA LEU A 57 7.94 -6.01 3.57
C LEU A 57 6.47 -5.63 3.70
N PHE A 58 5.65 -6.53 4.25
CA PHE A 58 4.22 -6.30 4.47
C PHE A 58 4.00 -5.15 5.45
N ASN A 59 4.70 -5.14 6.58
CA ASN A 59 4.58 -4.09 7.58
C ASN A 59 5.01 -2.74 7.02
N SER A 60 6.12 -2.67 6.27
CA SER A 60 6.55 -1.44 5.60
C SER A 60 5.48 -0.93 4.64
N PHE A 61 4.89 -1.81 3.82
CA PHE A 61 3.84 -1.45 2.89
C PHE A 61 2.59 -0.89 3.59
N VAL A 62 2.15 -1.51 4.68
CA VAL A 62 1.00 -1.06 5.47
C VAL A 62 1.31 0.24 6.19
N ALA A 63 2.49 0.37 6.80
CA ALA A 63 2.91 1.56 7.52
C ALA A 63 2.96 2.79 6.60
N THR A 64 3.47 2.65 5.37
CA THR A 64 3.44 3.75 4.38
C THR A 64 2.02 4.28 4.18
N ARG A 65 1.03 3.38 4.02
CA ARG A 65 -0.37 3.81 3.80
C ARG A 65 -1.03 4.38 5.05
N LEU A 66 -0.71 3.87 6.23
CA LEU A 66 -1.27 4.37 7.49
C LEU A 66 -0.76 5.78 7.82
N VAL A 67 0.51 6.08 7.53
CA VAL A 67 1.07 7.43 7.72
C VAL A 67 0.36 8.45 6.82
N ASP A 68 0.04 8.09 5.59
CA ASP A 68 -0.67 8.99 4.67
C ASP A 68 -2.10 9.26 5.13
N LEU A 69 -2.81 8.25 5.62
CA LEU A 69 -4.15 8.42 6.20
C LEU A 69 -4.13 9.23 7.49
N GLN A 70 -3.13 9.00 8.36
CA GLN A 70 -2.97 9.78 9.59
C GLN A 70 -2.65 11.25 9.27
N ARG A 71 -1.79 11.52 8.28
CA ARG A 71 -1.49 12.88 7.81
C ARG A 71 -2.74 13.56 7.23
N PHE A 72 -3.54 12.83 6.45
CA PHE A 72 -4.80 13.34 5.94
C PHE A 72 -5.79 13.68 7.07
N MET A 73 -5.99 12.76 8.03
CA MET A 73 -6.87 12.97 9.18
C MET A 73 -6.42 14.16 10.04
N ASN A 74 -5.11 14.27 10.31
CA ASN A 74 -4.53 15.40 11.05
C ASN A 74 -4.72 16.72 10.27
N SER A 75 -4.59 16.71 8.95
CA SER A 75 -4.85 17.89 8.11
C SER A 75 -6.32 18.33 8.14
N CYS A 76 -7.27 17.39 8.20
CA CYS A 76 -8.69 17.71 8.31
C CYS A 76 -9.06 18.34 9.66
N GLN A 77 -8.39 17.95 10.75
CA GLN A 77 -8.62 18.55 12.08
C GLN A 77 -8.25 20.05 12.13
N HIS A 78 -7.24 20.47 11.38
CA HIS A 78 -6.83 21.88 11.30
C HIS A 78 -7.77 22.74 10.44
N LEU A 79 -8.57 22.11 9.57
CA LEU A 79 -9.57 22.80 8.75
C LEU A 79 -10.94 22.95 9.44
N GLY A 80 -11.19 22.19 10.52
CA GLY A 80 -12.46 22.20 11.27
C GLY A 80 -12.55 23.22 12.41
N ALA A 81 -11.47 23.92 12.77
CA ALA A 81 -11.41 24.80 13.95
C ALA A 81 -11.76 26.28 13.67
N GLY A 82 -12.29 26.61 12.48
CA GLY A 82 -12.52 28.00 12.04
C GLY A 82 -13.99 28.45 11.97
N ALA A 83 -14.96 27.62 12.36
CA ALA A 83 -16.38 27.93 12.13
C ALA A 83 -17.22 27.74 13.40
N HIS A 84 -17.02 28.57 14.43
CA HIS A 84 -18.06 28.93 15.41
C HIS A 84 -17.68 30.22 16.14
N SER A 85 -17.91 31.36 15.50
CA SER A 85 -18.19 32.62 16.20
C SER A 85 -19.05 33.49 15.30
N GLY A 86 -20.35 33.19 15.30
CA GLY A 86 -21.39 33.97 14.65
C GLY A 86 -22.54 34.11 15.63
N ASN A 87 -22.37 34.97 16.62
CA ASN A 87 -23.44 35.38 17.53
C ASN A 87 -24.53 36.07 16.69
N THR A 88 -25.62 35.37 16.42
CA THR A 88 -26.82 35.98 15.82
C THR A 88 -27.94 35.89 16.83
N SER A 89 -28.10 37.01 17.53
CA SER A 89 -29.26 37.37 18.32
C SER A 89 -30.52 37.27 17.45
N LEU A 90 -31.41 36.34 17.79
CA LEU A 90 -32.80 36.37 17.35
C LEU A 90 -33.68 36.24 18.59
N ARG A 91 -34.33 37.37 18.93
CA ARG A 91 -35.28 37.52 20.02
C ARG A 91 -36.47 36.58 19.81
N ASN A 92 -36.88 35.91 20.88
CA ASN A 92 -38.14 35.16 20.94
C ASN A 92 -39.36 36.08 20.74
N PRO A 93 -40.37 35.68 19.96
CA PRO A 93 -41.70 36.24 20.04
C PRO A 93 -42.64 35.29 20.81
N THR A 94 -43.13 35.72 21.98
CA THR A 94 -44.32 35.11 22.59
C THR A 94 -45.13 36.16 23.36
N SER A 95 -46.19 36.62 22.69
CA SER A 95 -47.57 36.90 23.12
C SER A 95 -47.93 37.42 24.53
N MET A 96 -48.73 38.50 24.49
CA MET A 96 -49.94 38.83 25.26
C MET A 96 -49.86 38.97 26.79
N GLU A 97 -49.94 40.21 27.28
CA GLU A 97 -51.16 40.80 27.88
C GLU A 97 -51.28 42.27 27.46
#